data_AF-A0A2N2Z2C7-F1
#
_entry.id   AF-A0A2N2Z2C7-F1
#
_cell.length_a   1.000
_cell.length_b   1.000
_cell.length_c   1.000
_cell.angle_alpha   90.00
_cell.angle_beta   90.00
_cell.angle_gamma   90.00
#
_symmetry.space_group_name_H-M   'P 1'
#
loop_
_entity.id
_entity.type
_entity.pdbx_description
1 polymer ?
#
loop_
_entity_poly.entity_id
_entity_poly.type
_entity_poly.pdbx_seq_one_letter_code
_entity_poly.pdbx_strand_id
1 'polypeptide(L)'
;MITKTFTFNYRLNTRRFLAKVMKTYFSILVVSFLVLLSFGETFAQKTIVIDGYKVLPAIVFDGDTMANVLIPQIVVFPKRKFSSKRDLREYQRLIRNLKIVYPYAQIAKYKISEMDAHYRTLKTERERQAYVKQVEKELREEFEHQLVKLTFSQ
;
A
#
# COMPACT_ATOMS: atom_id res chain seq x y z
N MET A 1 -4.58 70.41 -27.83
CA MET A 1 -5.33 70.05 -26.60
C MET A 1 -6.12 68.75 -26.71
N ILE A 2 -6.49 68.29 -27.93
CA ILE A 2 -7.39 67.15 -28.17
C ILE A 2 -6.68 65.77 -28.06
N THR A 3 -5.36 65.69 -28.26
CA THR A 3 -4.63 64.41 -28.25
C THR A 3 -4.33 63.86 -26.84
N LYS A 4 -4.13 64.73 -25.83
CA LYS A 4 -3.90 64.31 -24.43
C LYS A 4 -5.18 63.82 -23.75
N THR A 5 -6.34 64.40 -24.06
CA THR A 5 -7.63 63.94 -23.53
C THR A 5 -8.05 62.59 -24.13
N PHE A 6 -7.76 62.35 -25.41
CA PHE A 6 -8.06 61.08 -26.10
C PHE A 6 -7.22 59.91 -25.56
N THR A 7 -5.92 60.12 -25.36
CA THR A 7 -5.00 59.11 -24.79
C THR A 7 -5.30 58.83 -23.32
N PHE A 8 -5.72 59.82 -22.53
CA PHE A 8 -6.15 59.64 -21.14
C PHE A 8 -7.46 58.86 -21.03
N ASN A 9 -8.45 59.16 -21.88
CA ASN A 9 -9.73 58.43 -21.90
C ASN A 9 -9.54 56.97 -22.33
N TYR A 10 -8.73 56.69 -23.36
CA TYR A 10 -8.39 55.32 -23.76
C TYR A 10 -7.63 54.55 -22.66
N ARG A 11 -6.70 55.21 -21.95
CA ARG A 11 -5.95 54.61 -20.83
C ARG A 11 -6.83 54.34 -19.59
N LEU A 12 -7.85 55.16 -19.35
CA LEU A 12 -8.85 54.93 -18.30
C LEU A 12 -9.84 53.82 -18.67
N ASN A 13 -10.30 53.79 -19.91
CA ASN A 13 -11.25 52.78 -20.37
C ASN A 13 -10.60 51.39 -20.46
N THR A 14 -9.33 51.30 -20.87
CA THR A 14 -8.55 50.04 -20.84
C THR A 14 -8.29 49.54 -19.42
N ARG A 15 -7.99 50.42 -18.45
CA ARG A 15 -7.89 50.03 -17.03
C ARG A 15 -9.23 49.56 -16.46
N ARG A 16 -10.34 50.21 -16.82
CA ARG A 16 -11.70 49.78 -16.41
C ARG A 16 -12.08 48.45 -17.05
N PHE A 17 -11.72 48.24 -18.32
CA PHE A 17 -11.93 46.97 -19.04
C PHE A 17 -11.12 45.83 -18.42
N LEU A 18 -9.82 46.03 -18.21
CA LEU A 18 -8.94 45.05 -17.56
C LEU A 18 -9.41 44.70 -16.14
N ALA A 19 -9.84 45.70 -15.35
CA ALA A 19 -10.40 45.44 -14.01
C ALA A 19 -11.70 44.64 -14.06
N LYS A 20 -12.55 44.84 -15.08
CA LYS A 20 -13.79 44.07 -15.26
C LYS A 20 -13.48 42.62 -15.64
N VAL A 21 -12.53 42.40 -16.56
CA VAL A 21 -12.07 41.08 -16.99
C VAL A 21 -11.45 40.30 -15.82
N MET A 22 -10.56 40.94 -15.04
CA MET A 22 -9.93 40.31 -13.86
C MET A 22 -10.95 39.93 -12.78
N LYS A 23 -11.98 40.77 -12.56
CA LYS A 23 -13.08 40.44 -11.64
C LYS A 23 -13.91 39.25 -12.12
N THR A 24 -14.16 39.12 -13.43
CA THR A 24 -14.88 37.97 -13.99
C THR A 24 -14.08 36.67 -13.78
N TYR A 25 -12.78 36.66 -14.06
CA TYR A 25 -11.94 35.49 -13.82
C TYR A 25 -11.84 35.12 -12.33
N PHE A 26 -11.74 36.12 -11.45
CA PHE A 26 -11.74 35.89 -10.01
C PHE A 26 -13.08 35.29 -9.55
N SER A 27 -14.21 35.79 -10.05
CA SER A 27 -15.53 35.20 -9.73
C SER A 27 -15.67 33.76 -10.23
N ILE A 28 -15.16 33.44 -11.42
CA ILE A 28 -15.17 32.06 -11.95
C ILE A 28 -14.32 31.13 -11.08
N LEU A 29 -13.15 31.60 -10.62
CA LEU A 29 -12.25 30.82 -9.77
C LEU A 29 -12.90 30.54 -8.40
N VAL A 30 -13.56 31.53 -7.79
CA VAL A 30 -14.28 31.36 -6.53
C VAL A 30 -15.46 30.39 -6.66
N VAL A 31 -16.23 30.47 -7.75
CA VAL A 31 -17.33 29.53 -8.01
C VAL A 31 -16.81 28.11 -8.22
N SER A 32 -15.71 27.94 -8.98
CA SER A 32 -15.05 26.64 -9.16
C SER A 32 -14.58 26.03 -7.84
N PHE A 33 -14.01 26.85 -6.95
CA PHE A 33 -13.57 26.42 -5.62
C PHE A 33 -14.75 26.02 -4.71
N LEU A 34 -15.88 26.74 -4.78
CA LEU A 34 -17.11 26.39 -4.06
C LEU A 34 -17.74 25.08 -4.54
N VAL A 35 -17.69 24.79 -5.85
CA VAL A 35 -18.16 23.52 -6.41
C VAL A 35 -17.30 22.35 -5.93
N LEU A 36 -15.98 22.54 -5.82
CA LEU A 36 -15.07 21.51 -5.29
C LEU A 36 -15.32 21.21 -3.80
N LEU A 37 -15.71 22.20 -3.00
CA LEU A 37 -16.05 22.01 -1.58
C LEU A 37 -17.36 21.24 -1.36
N SER A 38 -18.23 21.14 -2.37
CA SER A 38 -19.54 20.48 -2.25
C SER A 38 -19.49 18.95 -2.43
N PHE A 39 -18.33 18.36 -2.68
CA PHE A 39 -18.12 16.90 -2.75
C PHE A 39 -17.74 16.30 -1.38
N GLY A 40 -18.44 16.69 -0.32
CA GLY A 40 -18.41 15.99 0.97
C GLY A 40 -19.51 14.93 0.99
N GLU A 41 -19.26 13.78 1.61
CA GLU A 41 -20.11 12.59 1.72
C GLU A 41 -19.98 11.58 0.56
N THR A 42 -18.90 10.79 0.61
CA THR A 42 -18.89 9.46 0.02
C THR A 42 -19.62 8.49 0.96
N PHE A 43 -20.74 7.91 0.49
CA PHE A 43 -21.42 6.85 1.22
C PHE A 43 -20.59 5.56 1.21
N ALA A 44 -19.69 5.41 2.20
CA ALA A 44 -19.07 4.13 2.51
C ALA A 44 -20.11 3.26 3.26
N GLN A 45 -20.41 2.06 2.73
CA GLN A 45 -21.37 1.14 3.35
C GLN A 45 -20.98 0.81 4.80
N LYS A 46 -21.87 1.12 5.74
CA LYS A 46 -21.73 0.79 7.16
C LYS A 46 -22.19 -0.66 7.37
N THR A 47 -21.28 -1.56 7.70
CA THR A 47 -21.61 -2.94 8.05
C THR A 47 -22.36 -2.98 9.38
N ILE A 48 -23.55 -3.59 9.42
CA ILE A 48 -24.36 -3.75 10.63
C ILE A 48 -23.87 -5.02 11.34
N VAL A 49 -23.48 -4.88 12.61
CA VAL A 49 -23.08 -6.00 13.47
C VAL A 49 -24.19 -6.19 14.50
N ILE A 50 -24.79 -7.38 14.54
CA ILE A 50 -25.80 -7.77 15.53
C ILE A 50 -25.22 -8.97 16.29
N ASP A 51 -25.19 -8.90 17.62
CA ASP A 51 -24.70 -9.98 18.51
C ASP A 51 -23.33 -10.56 18.15
N GLY A 52 -22.40 -9.70 17.68
CA GLY A 52 -21.05 -10.10 17.30
C GLY A 52 -20.92 -10.73 15.92
N TYR A 53 -22.03 -10.96 15.22
CA TYR A 53 -22.04 -11.47 13.84
C TYR A 53 -22.18 -10.32 12.84
N LYS A 54 -21.33 -10.34 11.80
CA LYS A 54 -21.47 -9.43 10.66
C LYS A 54 -22.67 -9.87 9.84
N VAL A 55 -23.73 -9.06 9.84
CA VAL A 55 -24.91 -9.32 9.02
C VAL A 55 -24.59 -8.90 7.59
N LEU A 56 -24.68 -9.86 6.67
CA LEU A 56 -24.45 -9.62 5.25
C LEU A 56 -25.68 -8.94 4.64
N PRO A 57 -25.52 -8.00 3.69
CA PRO A 57 -26.66 -7.44 2.98
C PRO A 57 -27.39 -8.59 2.26
N ALA A 58 -28.71 -8.68 2.44
CA ALA A 58 -29.52 -9.75 1.89
C ALA A 58 -30.54 -9.20 0.87
N ILE A 59 -30.88 -10.00 -0.13
CA ILE A 59 -31.95 -9.74 -1.09
C ILE A 59 -33.04 -10.79 -0.90
N VAL A 60 -34.30 -10.38 -0.95
CA VAL A 60 -35.44 -11.31 -0.95
C VAL A 60 -35.79 -11.61 -2.40
N PHE A 61 -35.74 -12.87 -2.80
CA PHE A 61 -36.06 -13.34 -4.14
C PHE A 61 -37.01 -14.53 -4.02
N ASP A 62 -38.17 -14.47 -4.67
CA ASP A 62 -39.25 -15.48 -4.59
C ASP A 62 -39.64 -15.87 -3.14
N GLY A 63 -39.64 -14.90 -2.22
CA GLY A 63 -40.01 -15.12 -0.83
C GLY A 63 -38.92 -15.75 0.04
N ASP A 64 -37.75 -16.04 -0.52
CA ASP A 64 -36.58 -16.53 0.22
C ASP A 64 -35.49 -15.45 0.37
N THR A 65 -34.75 -15.47 1.47
CA THR A 65 -33.74 -14.46 1.81
C THR A 65 -32.35 -14.96 1.43
N MET A 66 -31.79 -14.43 0.35
CA MET A 66 -30.44 -14.77 -0.11
C MET A 66 -29.41 -13.72 0.30
N ALA A 67 -28.23 -14.18 0.74
CA ALA A 67 -27.11 -13.30 1.04
C ALA A 67 -26.51 -12.70 -0.25
N ASN A 68 -26.45 -11.37 -0.33
CA ASN A 68 -25.84 -10.63 -1.42
C ASN A 68 -24.42 -10.21 -1.02
N VAL A 69 -23.47 -11.14 -1.17
CA VAL A 69 -22.06 -10.88 -0.84
C VAL A 69 -21.26 -10.70 -2.12
N LEU A 70 -20.47 -9.62 -2.16
CA LEU A 70 -19.42 -9.50 -3.17
C LEU A 70 -18.32 -10.52 -2.86
N ILE A 71 -18.24 -11.60 -3.63
CA ILE A 71 -17.12 -12.53 -3.55
C ILE A 71 -15.87 -11.78 -4.05
N PRO A 72 -14.79 -11.71 -3.25
CA PRO A 72 -13.56 -11.07 -3.72
C PRO A 72 -13.04 -11.81 -4.94
N GLN A 73 -12.77 -11.06 -6.01
CA GLN A 73 -12.19 -11.63 -7.22
C GLN A 73 -10.77 -12.14 -6.88
N ILE A 74 -10.53 -13.41 -7.17
CA ILE A 74 -9.18 -13.99 -7.08
C ILE A 74 -8.53 -13.95 -8.46
N VAL A 75 -7.27 -13.51 -8.51
CA VAL A 75 -6.50 -13.54 -9.75
C VAL A 75 -5.91 -14.93 -9.92
N VAL A 76 -6.42 -15.69 -10.89
CA VAL A 76 -5.89 -17.01 -11.25
C VAL A 76 -4.81 -16.83 -12.32
N PHE A 77 -3.56 -17.09 -11.94
CA PHE A 77 -2.44 -17.07 -12.89
C PHE A 77 -2.38 -18.39 -13.67
N PRO A 78 -2.23 -18.36 -15.01
CA PRO A 78 -2.04 -19.58 -15.79
C PRO A 78 -0.70 -20.25 -15.45
N LYS A 79 -0.62 -21.58 -15.65
CA LYS A 79 0.65 -22.32 -15.47
C LYS A 79 1.72 -21.73 -16.39
N ARG A 80 2.90 -21.42 -15.82
CA ARG A 80 4.04 -20.89 -16.58
C ARG A 80 4.48 -21.89 -17.65
N LYS A 81 4.57 -21.43 -18.91
CA LYS A 81 5.18 -22.20 -20.00
C LYS A 81 6.69 -21.95 -20.01
N PHE A 82 7.47 -23.00 -20.14
CA PHE A 82 8.94 -22.94 -20.22
C PHE A 82 9.38 -23.25 -21.65
N SER A 83 10.35 -22.49 -22.16
CA SER A 83 10.97 -22.69 -23.47
C SER A 83 11.84 -23.94 -23.52
N SER A 84 12.57 -24.23 -22.43
CA SER A 84 13.52 -25.34 -22.36
C SER A 84 13.30 -26.20 -21.12
N LYS A 85 13.69 -27.49 -21.21
CA LYS A 85 13.76 -28.41 -20.06
C LYS A 85 14.75 -27.89 -18.99
N ARG A 86 15.77 -27.12 -19.40
CA ARG A 86 16.70 -26.47 -18.48
C ARG A 86 15.98 -25.46 -17.59
N ASP A 87 15.20 -24.56 -18.21
CA ASP A 87 14.47 -23.50 -17.49
C ASP A 87 13.46 -24.09 -16.50
N LEU A 88 12.78 -25.16 -16.90
CA LEU A 88 11.86 -25.89 -16.01
C LEU A 88 12.61 -26.44 -14.78
N ARG A 89 13.80 -27.02 -14.98
CA ARG A 89 14.61 -27.58 -13.89
C ARG A 89 15.08 -26.50 -12.93
N GLU A 90 15.56 -25.36 -13.44
CA GLU A 90 15.96 -24.23 -12.59
C GLU A 90 14.78 -23.68 -11.79
N TYR A 91 13.61 -23.56 -12.42
CA TYR A 91 12.40 -23.11 -11.74
C TYR A 91 11.96 -24.07 -10.63
N GLN A 92 11.99 -25.38 -10.89
CA GLN A 92 11.66 -26.39 -9.88
C GLN A 92 12.65 -26.38 -8.71
N ARG A 93 13.94 -26.20 -8.99
CA ARG A 93 14.97 -26.01 -7.95
C ARG A 93 14.68 -24.77 -7.10
N LEU A 94 14.35 -23.64 -7.75
CA LEU A 94 13.98 -22.41 -7.04
C LEU A 94 12.78 -22.62 -6.12
N ILE A 95 11.71 -23.25 -6.60
CA ILE A 95 10.54 -23.56 -5.76
C ILE A 95 10.94 -24.44 -4.58
N ARG A 96 11.72 -25.49 -4.82
CA ARG A 96 12.20 -26.39 -3.76
C ARG A 96 13.00 -25.61 -2.71
N ASN A 97 13.97 -24.81 -3.13
CA ASN A 97 14.79 -24.01 -2.23
C ASN A 97 13.93 -23.03 -1.44
N LEU A 98 12.99 -22.33 -2.08
CA LEU A 98 12.08 -21.41 -1.42
C LEU A 98 11.19 -22.11 -0.38
N LYS A 99 10.64 -23.28 -0.71
CA LYS A 99 9.83 -24.08 0.23
C LYS A 99 10.63 -24.51 1.46
N ILE A 100 11.91 -24.80 1.29
CA ILE A 100 12.79 -25.19 2.41
C ILE A 100 13.17 -23.94 3.21
N VAL A 101 13.64 -22.86 2.57
CA VAL A 101 14.11 -21.64 3.26
C VAL A 101 12.99 -20.89 3.99
N TYR A 102 11.77 -20.89 3.45
CA TYR A 102 10.69 -20.03 3.95
C TYR A 102 10.29 -20.28 5.42
N PRO A 103 10.06 -21.53 5.87
CA PRO A 103 9.82 -21.81 7.29
C PRO A 103 10.94 -21.31 8.21
N TYR A 104 12.22 -21.50 7.84
CA TYR A 104 13.34 -21.02 8.64
C TYR A 104 13.37 -19.49 8.72
N ALA A 105 13.08 -18.80 7.61
CA ALA A 105 12.98 -17.35 7.59
C ALA A 105 11.88 -16.83 8.54
N GLN A 106 10.76 -17.55 8.66
CA GLN A 106 9.74 -17.21 9.66
C GLN A 106 10.23 -17.39 11.09
N ILE A 107 10.89 -18.51 11.40
CA ILE A 107 11.44 -18.78 12.74
C ILE A 107 12.48 -17.70 13.12
N ALA A 108 13.41 -17.41 12.21
CA ALA A 108 14.41 -16.35 12.40
C ALA A 108 13.76 -14.99 12.65
N LYS A 109 12.70 -14.64 11.92
CA LYS A 109 11.93 -13.40 12.15
C LYS A 109 11.39 -13.34 13.58
N TYR A 110 10.80 -14.43 14.08
CA TYR A 110 10.29 -14.46 15.46
C TYR A 110 11.41 -14.34 16.48
N LYS A 111 12.52 -15.05 16.30
CA LYS A 111 13.69 -14.99 17.19
C LYS A 111 14.33 -13.61 17.23
N ILE A 112 14.45 -12.93 16.08
CA ILE A 112 14.95 -11.56 16.01
C ILE A 112 13.99 -10.59 16.74
N SER A 113 12.67 -10.80 16.62
CA SER A 113 11.68 -9.98 17.33
C SER A 113 11.73 -10.18 18.85
N GLU A 114 11.91 -11.42 19.31
CA GLU A 114 12.13 -11.77 20.72
C GLU A 114 13.43 -11.13 21.24
N MET A 115 14.50 -11.22 20.45
CA MET A 115 15.78 -10.58 20.74
C MET A 115 15.65 -9.06 20.85
N ASP A 116 14.91 -8.38 19.96
CA ASP A 116 14.70 -6.91 20.05
C ASP A 116 14.01 -6.51 21.35
N ALA A 117 13.04 -7.30 21.82
CA ALA A 117 12.38 -7.06 23.10
C ALA A 117 13.37 -7.17 24.28
N HIS A 118 14.21 -8.21 24.30
CA HIS A 118 15.24 -8.38 25.33
C HIS A 118 16.35 -7.32 25.23
N TYR A 119 16.77 -6.97 24.02
CA TYR A 119 17.83 -6.00 23.76
C TYR A 119 17.54 -4.64 24.40
N ARG A 120 16.27 -4.21 24.39
CA ARG A 120 15.83 -2.96 25.02
C ARG A 120 15.94 -2.95 26.54
N THR A 121 15.98 -4.12 27.19
CA THR A 121 16.11 -4.24 28.65
C THR A 121 17.56 -4.16 29.13
N LEU A 122 18.53 -4.42 28.25
CA LEU A 122 19.95 -4.41 28.57
C LEU A 122 20.50 -2.99 28.72
N LYS A 123 21.27 -2.75 29.77
CA LYS A 123 21.77 -1.40 30.14
C LYS A 123 23.14 -1.09 29.53
N THR A 124 24.01 -2.08 29.39
CA THR A 124 25.39 -1.88 28.92
C THR A 124 25.59 -2.34 27.48
N GLU A 125 26.46 -1.63 26.76
CA GLU A 125 26.78 -1.94 25.35
C GLU A 125 27.51 -3.29 25.20
N ARG A 126 28.31 -3.67 26.19
CA ARG A 126 29.02 -4.96 26.19
C ARG A 126 28.06 -6.16 26.28
N GLU A 127 27.07 -6.08 27.17
CA GLU A 127 26.06 -7.13 27.33
C GLU A 127 25.20 -7.27 26.06
N ARG A 128 24.84 -6.14 25.44
CA ARG A 128 24.12 -6.11 24.16
C ARG A 128 24.87 -6.85 23.05
N GLN A 129 26.15 -6.53 22.88
CA GLN A 129 26.98 -7.16 21.86
C GLN A 129 27.22 -8.66 22.14
N ALA A 130 27.39 -9.04 23.41
CA ALA A 130 27.53 -10.45 23.79
C ALA A 130 26.26 -11.24 23.49
N TYR A 131 25.09 -10.67 23.82
CA TYR A 131 23.80 -11.31 23.58
C TYR A 131 23.48 -11.47 22.08
N VAL A 132 23.70 -10.43 21.27
CA VAL A 132 23.51 -10.51 19.81
C VAL A 132 24.40 -11.60 19.20
N LYS A 133 25.67 -11.67 19.59
CA LYS A 133 26.59 -12.72 19.12
C LYS A 133 26.17 -14.12 19.54
N GLN A 134 25.63 -14.26 20.75
CA GLN A 134 25.13 -15.54 21.22
C GLN A 134 23.94 -16.01 20.36
N VAL A 135 22.93 -15.15 20.18
CA VAL A 135 21.74 -15.46 19.38
C VAL A 135 22.11 -15.73 17.92
N GLU A 136 23.02 -14.95 17.34
CA GLU A 136 23.53 -15.19 15.98
C GLU A 136 24.18 -16.56 15.85
N LYS A 137 25.01 -16.95 16.84
CA LYS A 137 25.68 -18.24 16.86
C LYS A 137 24.65 -19.39 16.97
N GLU A 138 23.69 -19.29 17.87
CA GLU A 138 22.63 -20.28 18.06
C GLU A 138 21.81 -20.47 16.77
N LEU A 139 21.36 -19.37 16.16
CA LEU A 139 20.61 -19.41 14.89
C LEU A 139 21.44 -20.03 13.76
N ARG A 140 22.73 -19.70 13.69
CA ARG A 140 23.61 -20.26 12.68
C ARG A 140 23.80 -21.77 12.89
N GLU A 141 24.09 -22.21 14.10
CA GLU A 141 24.28 -23.65 14.39
C GLU A 141 23.04 -24.49 14.09
N GLU A 142 21.84 -23.97 14.39
CA GLU A 142 20.58 -24.68 14.14
C GLU A 142 20.28 -24.85 12.64
N PHE A 143 20.58 -23.83 11.81
CA PHE A 143 20.10 -23.78 10.43
C PHE A 143 21.18 -23.92 9.35
N GLU A 144 22.46 -23.69 9.65
CA GLU A 144 23.55 -23.67 8.67
C GLU A 144 23.66 -25.00 7.92
N HIS A 145 23.62 -26.14 8.61
CA HIS A 145 23.76 -27.45 7.97
C HIS A 145 22.63 -27.74 6.95
N GLN A 146 21.45 -27.18 7.14
CA GLN A 146 20.31 -27.36 6.23
C GLN A 146 20.37 -26.39 5.05
N LEU A 147 20.80 -25.14 5.31
CA LEU A 147 20.90 -24.09 4.31
C LEU A 147 22.08 -24.29 3.36
N VAL A 148 23.23 -24.74 3.85
CA VAL A 148 24.44 -25.01 3.03
C VAL A 148 24.15 -26.06 1.94
N LYS A 149 23.27 -27.03 2.22
CA LYS A 149 22.86 -28.04 1.24
C LYS A 149 22.04 -27.48 0.08
N LEU A 150 21.46 -26.28 0.21
CA LEU A 150 20.68 -25.64 -0.84
C LEU A 150 21.54 -24.80 -1.80
N THR A 151 22.73 -24.40 -1.36
CA THR A 151 23.66 -23.53 -2.09
C THR A 151 24.67 -24.29 -2.95
N PHE A 152 24.95 -25.56 -2.67
CA PHE A 152 25.86 -26.38 -3.47
C PHE A 152 25.22 -26.78 -4.82
N SER A 153 25.37 -25.91 -5.82
CA SER A 153 25.19 -26.25 -7.24
C SER A 153 26.56 -26.25 -7.92
N GLN A 154 27.21 -27.42 -7.98
CA GLN A 154 28.24 -27.69 -8.98
C GLN A 154 27.67 -28.67 -10.00
#